data_AF-A0A836ZRK8-F1
#
_entry.id   AF-A0A836ZRK8-F1
#
_cell.length_a   1.000
_cell.length_b   1.000
_cell.length_c   1.000
_cell.angle_alpha   90.00
_cell.angle_beta   90.00
_cell.angle_gamma   90.00
#
_symmetry.space_group_name_H-M   'P 1'
#
loop_
_entity.id
_entity.type
_entity.pdbx_description
1 polymer ?
#
loop_
_entity_poly.entity_id
_entity_poly.type
_entity_poly.pdbx_seq_one_letter_code
_entity_poly.pdbx_strand_id
1 'polypeptide(L)'
;ALREQFRALSVDDAAIRHTVQQRFARYGEVHCPHTATAVHVLEQLRAEGAEGGTGDWAVAATAHPAKFEGVVEPLIGRAVEVPPALAELLQRPAHAEALAPDYAAFRQRLLADAA
;
A
#
# COMPACT_ATOMS: atom_id res chain seq x y z
N ALA A 1 17.86 21.52 -9.25
CA ALA A 1 16.42 21.48 -9.60
C ALA A 1 15.68 20.29 -8.96
N LEU A 2 15.57 19.09 -9.58
CA LEU A 2 14.71 18.01 -9.03
C LEU A 2 15.09 17.54 -7.62
N ARG A 3 16.38 17.33 -7.34
CA ARG A 3 16.85 16.92 -5.99
C ARG A 3 16.70 18.00 -4.92
N GLU A 4 16.48 19.25 -5.32
CA GLU A 4 16.18 20.35 -4.39
C GLU A 4 14.68 20.40 -4.05
N GLN A 5 13.82 19.84 -4.93
CA GLN A 5 12.36 19.86 -4.76
C GLN A 5 11.80 18.53 -4.24
N PHE A 6 12.51 17.42 -4.45
CA PHE A 6 12.06 16.08 -4.10
C PHE A 6 13.08 15.35 -3.24
N ARG A 7 12.57 14.70 -2.19
CA ARG A 7 13.30 13.71 -1.40
C ARG A 7 12.70 12.33 -1.70
N ALA A 8 13.57 11.34 -1.87
CA ALA A 8 13.19 9.94 -1.98
C ALA A 8 13.85 9.16 -0.86
N LEU A 9 13.07 8.37 -0.13
CA LEU A 9 13.49 7.59 1.02
C LEU A 9 12.96 6.17 0.86
N SER A 10 13.78 5.19 1.22
CA SER A 10 13.40 3.78 1.26
C SER A 10 12.97 3.39 2.67
N VAL A 11 11.89 2.62 2.77
CA VAL A 11 11.43 2.03 4.04
C VAL A 11 11.34 0.52 3.84
N ASP A 12 11.89 -0.24 4.76
CA ASP A 12 11.86 -1.70 4.71
C ASP A 12 10.59 -2.29 5.35
N ASP A 13 10.36 -3.58 5.12
CA ASP A 13 9.20 -4.29 5.64
C ASP A 13 9.11 -4.29 7.17
N ALA A 14 10.25 -4.29 7.87
CA ALA A 14 10.26 -4.30 9.33
C ALA A 14 9.75 -2.97 9.88
N ALA A 15 10.21 -1.85 9.31
CA ALA A 15 9.73 -0.51 9.62
C ALA A 15 8.26 -0.33 9.25
N ILE A 16 7.82 -0.82 8.07
CA ILE A 16 6.40 -0.77 7.66
C ILE A 16 5.52 -1.52 8.67
N ARG A 17 5.89 -2.74 9.05
CA ARG A 17 5.15 -3.54 10.04
C ARG A 17 5.09 -2.84 11.39
N HIS A 18 6.22 -2.32 11.85
CA HIS A 18 6.28 -1.57 13.11
C HIS A 18 5.37 -0.34 13.08
N THR A 19 5.40 0.44 12.00
CA THR A 19 4.53 1.61 11.84
C THR A 19 3.05 1.22 11.88
N VAL A 20 2.62 0.16 11.19
CA VAL A 20 1.23 -0.33 11.27
C VAL A 20 0.85 -0.64 12.73
N GLN A 21 1.69 -1.39 13.44
CA GLN A 21 1.45 -1.75 14.85
C GLN A 21 1.36 -0.53 15.76
N GLN A 22 2.32 0.39 15.65
CA GLN A 22 2.39 1.58 16.50
C GLN A 22 1.22 2.53 16.25
N ARG A 23 0.85 2.77 14.98
CA ARG A 23 -0.27 3.65 14.65
C ARG A 23 -1.59 3.08 15.16
N PHE A 24 -1.78 1.77 15.03
CA PHE A 24 -2.96 1.11 15.57
C PHE A 24 -2.99 1.17 17.10
N ALA A 25 -1.91 0.81 17.78
CA ALA A 25 -1.84 0.81 19.24
C ALA A 25 -2.03 2.21 19.85
N ARG A 26 -1.49 3.25 19.21
CA ARG A 26 -1.51 4.61 19.75
C ARG A 26 -2.75 5.41 19.36
N TYR A 27 -3.27 5.21 18.15
CA TYR A 27 -4.31 6.06 17.56
C TYR A 27 -5.54 5.28 17.08
N GLY A 28 -5.52 3.95 17.08
CA GLY A 28 -6.57 3.12 16.49
C GLY A 28 -6.62 3.18 14.96
N GLU A 29 -5.61 3.78 14.32
CA GLU A 29 -5.54 3.88 12.86
C GLU A 29 -5.08 2.56 12.24
N VAL A 30 -5.74 2.12 11.17
CA VAL A 30 -5.39 0.91 10.42
C VAL A 30 -4.92 1.30 9.03
N HIS A 31 -3.62 1.16 8.77
CA HIS A 31 -3.00 1.52 7.50
C HIS A 31 -2.66 0.28 6.67
N CYS A 32 -2.79 0.37 5.35
CA CYS A 32 -2.17 -0.61 4.45
C CYS A 32 -0.64 -0.40 4.41
N PRO A 33 0.15 -1.38 3.92
CA PRO A 33 1.60 -1.26 3.83
C PRO A 33 2.07 0.03 3.12
N HIS A 34 1.44 0.40 2.01
CA HIS A 34 1.80 1.60 1.23
C HIS A 34 1.59 2.90 1.99
N THR A 35 0.46 3.03 2.69
CA THR A 35 0.18 4.21 3.53
C THR A 35 1.16 4.25 4.70
N ALA A 36 1.43 3.11 5.34
CA ALA A 36 2.39 3.02 6.43
C ALA A 36 3.82 3.41 6.02
N THR A 37 4.25 3.09 4.79
CA THR A 37 5.52 3.59 4.23
C THR A 37 5.61 5.12 4.29
N ALA A 38 4.56 5.82 3.82
CA ALA A 38 4.55 7.28 3.81
C ALA A 38 4.39 7.88 5.22
N VAL A 39 3.58 7.25 6.08
CA VAL A 39 3.44 7.65 7.49
C VAL A 39 4.77 7.53 8.23
N HIS A 40 5.52 6.45 8.02
CA HIS A 40 6.84 6.25 8.61
C HIS A 40 7.79 7.41 8.26
N VAL A 41 7.88 7.74 6.97
CA VAL A 41 8.70 8.85 6.50
C VAL A 41 8.26 10.17 7.13
N LEU A 42 6.96 10.44 7.20
CA LEU A 42 6.45 11.66 7.85
C LEU A 42 6.82 11.72 9.34
N GLU A 43 6.75 10.61 10.05
CA GLU A 43 7.16 10.55 11.47
C GLU A 43 8.67 10.82 11.64
N GLN A 44 9.51 10.28 10.76
CA GLN A 44 10.95 10.59 10.74
C GLN A 44 11.22 12.07 10.47
N LEU A 45 10.58 12.65 9.44
CA LEU A 45 10.73 14.07 9.09
C LEU A 45 10.33 15.00 10.24
N ARG A 46 9.29 14.63 10.99
CA ARG A 46 8.86 15.35 12.19
C ARG A 46 9.87 15.21 13.33
N ALA A 47 10.42 14.02 13.55
CA ALA A 47 11.42 13.77 14.59
C ALA A 47 12.76 14.47 14.33
N GLU A 48 13.17 14.59 13.07
CA GLU A 48 14.41 15.25 12.66
C GLU A 48 14.37 16.79 12.78
N GLY A 49 13.20 17.38 13.02
CA GLY A 49 13.04 18.84 13.08
C GLY A 49 13.44 19.54 11.77
N ALA A 50 13.45 18.82 10.64
CA ALA A 50 13.68 19.39 9.32
C ALA A 50 12.72 20.57 9.10
N GLU A 51 13.08 21.57 8.28
CA GLU A 51 12.32 22.83 8.13
C GLU A 51 10.83 22.66 7.71
N GLY A 52 10.40 21.44 7.34
CA GLY A 52 9.01 21.07 7.14
C GLY A 52 8.31 20.38 8.33
N GLY A 53 9.00 19.96 9.39
CA GLY A 53 8.48 19.15 10.50
C GLY A 53 7.37 19.82 11.33
N THR A 54 7.24 21.15 11.25
CA THR A 54 6.17 21.93 11.89
C THR A 54 5.07 22.40 10.92
N GLY A 55 5.23 22.13 9.62
CA GLY A 55 4.26 22.53 8.59
C GLY A 55 3.11 21.52 8.43
N ASP A 56 2.13 21.88 7.60
CA ASP A 56 1.05 20.99 7.22
C ASP A 56 1.53 19.92 6.25
N TRP A 57 1.19 18.66 6.53
CA TRP A 57 1.51 17.51 5.69
C TRP A 57 0.25 16.74 5.31
N ALA A 58 0.26 16.22 4.09
CA ALA A 58 -0.71 15.25 3.64
C ALA A 58 0.01 13.95 3.24
N VAL A 59 -0.54 12.82 3.68
CA VAL A 59 -0.14 11.49 3.20
C VAL A 59 -1.22 11.00 2.25
N ALA A 60 -0.83 10.61 1.04
CA ALA A 60 -1.73 9.92 0.13
C ALA A 60 -1.92 8.47 0.63
N ALA A 61 -3.10 8.18 1.20
CA ALA A 61 -3.48 6.80 1.54
C ALA A 61 -3.93 6.06 0.27
N THR A 62 -2.98 5.40 -0.39
CA THR A 62 -3.16 4.90 -1.77
C THR A 62 -4.01 3.63 -1.88
N ALA A 63 -4.25 2.92 -0.78
CA ALA A 63 -5.09 1.73 -0.76
C ALA A 63 -5.76 1.49 0.60
N HIS A 64 -6.93 0.85 0.55
CA HIS A 64 -7.64 0.37 1.74
C HIS A 64 -6.92 -0.84 2.38
N PRO A 65 -6.79 -0.93 3.72
CA PRO A 65 -6.10 -2.04 4.39
C PRO A 65 -6.71 -3.42 4.12
N ALA A 66 -8.02 -3.49 3.88
CA ALA A 66 -8.73 -4.75 3.54
C ALA A 66 -8.30 -5.40 2.22
N LYS A 67 -7.43 -4.75 1.41
CA LYS A 67 -6.81 -5.38 0.24
C LYS A 67 -5.54 -6.17 0.59
N PHE A 68 -5.10 -6.10 1.85
CA PHE A 68 -3.84 -6.64 2.36
C PHE A 68 -4.04 -7.28 3.74
N GLU A 69 -5.21 -7.89 3.97
CA GLU A 69 -5.65 -8.45 5.24
C GLU A 69 -4.64 -9.47 5.80
N GLY A 70 -4.07 -10.34 4.96
CA GLY A 70 -3.06 -11.31 5.37
C GLY A 70 -1.75 -10.71 5.91
N VAL A 71 -1.48 -9.42 5.62
CA VAL A 71 -0.36 -8.68 6.19
C VAL A 71 -0.78 -7.84 7.38
N VAL A 72 -1.95 -7.19 7.31
CA VAL A 72 -2.40 -6.20 8.31
C VAL A 72 -2.99 -6.86 9.56
N GLU A 73 -3.89 -7.84 9.40
CA GLU A 73 -4.63 -8.44 10.53
C GLU A 73 -3.72 -9.06 11.61
N PRO A 74 -2.64 -9.78 11.27
CA PRO A 74 -1.71 -10.30 12.28
C PRO A 74 -1.00 -9.21 13.07
N LEU A 75 -0.81 -8.01 12.48
CA LEU A 75 -0.12 -6.89 13.13
C LEU A 75 -1.03 -6.15 14.11
N ILE A 76 -2.33 -6.09 13.83
CA ILE A 76 -3.31 -5.38 14.66
C ILE A 76 -4.12 -6.31 15.58
N GLY A 77 -3.99 -7.63 15.41
CA GLY A 77 -4.66 -8.64 16.25
C GLY A 77 -6.17 -8.72 16.06
N ARG A 78 -6.70 -8.23 14.94
CA ARG A 78 -8.13 -8.27 14.62
C ARG A 78 -8.37 -8.28 13.11
N ALA A 79 -9.56 -8.73 12.73
CA ALA A 79 -10.03 -8.63 11.35
C ALA A 79 -10.21 -7.17 10.91
N VAL A 80 -9.85 -6.88 9.66
CA VAL A 80 -10.11 -5.60 9.01
C VAL A 80 -11.50 -5.65 8.39
N GLU A 81 -12.32 -4.62 8.63
CA GLU A 81 -13.62 -4.53 7.99
C GLU A 81 -13.47 -4.36 6.48
N VAL A 82 -14.13 -5.24 5.72
CA VAL A 82 -14.14 -5.19 4.25
C VAL A 82 -15.27 -4.26 3.80
N PRO A 83 -14.97 -3.16 3.08
CA PRO A 83 -16.00 -2.27 2.59
C PRO A 83 -16.99 -3.00 1.67
N PRO A 84 -18.30 -2.66 1.68
CA PRO A 84 -19.32 -3.36 0.90
C PRO A 84 -18.99 -3.51 -0.59
N ALA A 85 -18.45 -2.46 -1.22
CA ALA A 85 -18.05 -2.51 -2.63
C ALA A 85 -16.90 -3.49 -2.91
N LEU A 86 -15.97 -3.64 -1.97
CA LEU A 86 -14.89 -4.64 -2.08
C LEU A 86 -15.44 -6.05 -1.81
N ALA A 87 -16.32 -6.20 -0.82
CA ALA A 87 -16.96 -7.49 -0.53
C ALA A 87 -17.75 -8.02 -1.73
N GLU A 88 -18.52 -7.15 -2.40
CA GLU A 88 -19.23 -7.50 -3.64
C GLU A 88 -18.26 -7.91 -4.75
N LEU A 89 -17.17 -7.17 -4.94
CA LEU A 89 -16.16 -7.49 -5.95
C LEU A 89 -15.50 -8.85 -5.70
N LEU A 90 -15.17 -9.17 -4.45
CA LEU A 90 -14.51 -10.42 -4.06
C LEU A 90 -15.41 -11.66 -4.25
N GLN A 91 -16.73 -11.49 -4.27
CA GLN A 91 -17.68 -12.58 -4.52
C GLN A 91 -17.83 -12.93 -6.01
N ARG A 92 -17.31 -12.11 -6.93
CA ARG A 92 -17.45 -12.34 -8.36
C ARG A 92 -16.50 -13.46 -8.84
N PRO A 93 -16.93 -14.32 -9.77
CA PRO A 93 -16.02 -15.29 -10.40
C PRO A 93 -14.82 -14.59 -11.04
N ALA A 94 -13.62 -15.05 -10.71
CA ALA A 94 -12.39 -14.60 -11.34
C ALA A 94 -12.03 -15.52 -12.51
N HIS A 95 -11.73 -14.92 -13.67
CA HIS A 95 -11.26 -15.64 -14.85
C HIS A 95 -9.90 -15.09 -15.25
N ALA A 96 -8.91 -15.99 -15.34
CA ALA A 96 -7.58 -15.67 -15.84
C ALA A 96 -7.08 -16.86 -16.66
N GLU A 97 -6.37 -16.56 -17.75
CA GLU A 97 -5.67 -17.55 -18.55
C GLU A 97 -4.20 -17.56 -18.15
N ALA A 98 -3.66 -18.74 -17.87
CA ALA A 98 -2.25 -18.89 -17.56
C ALA A 98 -1.42 -18.74 -18.85
N LEU A 99 -0.41 -17.87 -18.82
CA LEU A 99 0.52 -17.67 -19.93
C LEU A 99 1.96 -17.75 -19.42
N ALA A 100 2.84 -18.33 -20.25
CA ALA A 100 4.27 -18.26 -20.02
C ALA A 100 4.76 -16.80 -20.08
N PRO A 101 5.81 -16.43 -19.33
CA PRO A 101 6.41 -15.09 -19.40
C PRO A 101 7.23 -14.92 -20.68
N ASP A 102 6.59 -15.12 -21.83
CA ASP A 102 7.17 -15.06 -23.17
C ASP A 102 6.40 -14.05 -24.03
N TYR A 103 7.14 -13.14 -24.66
CA TYR A 103 6.56 -12.06 -25.44
C TYR A 103 5.80 -12.57 -26.68
N ALA A 104 6.33 -13.58 -27.36
CA ALA A 104 5.72 -14.12 -28.58
C ALA A 104 4.39 -14.81 -28.25
N ALA A 105 4.35 -15.62 -27.19
CA ALA A 105 3.15 -16.24 -26.66
C ALA A 105 2.09 -15.19 -26.26
N PHE A 106 2.51 -14.15 -25.52
CA PHE A 106 1.61 -13.06 -25.13
C PHE A 106 1.03 -12.31 -26.34
N ARG A 107 1.88 -11.92 -27.31
CA ARG A 107 1.45 -11.23 -28.53
C ARG A 107 0.48 -12.08 -29.34
N GLN A 108 0.78 -13.36 -29.52
CA GLN A 108 -0.08 -14.28 -30.26
C GLN A 108 -1.45 -14.39 -29.59
N ARG A 109 -1.47 -14.56 -28.26
CA ARG A 109 -2.73 -14.67 -27.51
C ARG A 109 -3.59 -13.41 -27.60
N LEU A 110 -2.97 -12.23 -27.51
CA LEU A 110 -3.67 -10.95 -27.60
C LEU A 110 -4.29 -10.70 -28.98
N LEU A 111 -3.61 -11.15 -30.05
CA LEU A 111 -4.10 -10.99 -31.42
C LEU A 111 -5.09 -12.07 -31.86
N ALA A 112 -5.14 -13.21 -31.17
CA ALA A 112 -6.02 -14.33 -31.52
C ALA A 112 -7.52 -13.98 -31.40
N ASP A 113 -7.90 -13.04 -30.54
CA ASP A 113 -9.30 -12.60 -30.35
C ASP A 113 -9.72 -11.47 -31.31
N ALA A 114 -8.80 -10.96 -32.13
CA ALA A 114 -9.06 -9.87 -33.08
C ALA A 114 -9.44 -10.36 -34.50
N ALA A 115 -9.54 -11.68 -34.70
CA ALA A 115 -9.92 -12.34 -35.95
C ALA A 115 -11.23 -13.12 -35.76
#